data_AF-A0A8K0Y5G7-F1
#
_entry.id   AF-A0A8K0Y5G7-F1
#
_cell.length_a   1.000
_cell.length_b   1.000
_cell.length_c   1.000
_cell.angle_alpha   90.00
_cell.angle_beta   90.00
_cell.angle_gamma   90.00
#
_symmetry.space_group_name_H-M   'P 1'
#
loop_
_entity.id
_entity.type
_entity.pdbx_description
1 polymer ?
#
loop_
_entity_poly.entity_id
_entity_poly.type
_entity_poly.pdbx_seq_one_letter_code
_entity_poly.pdbx_strand_id
1 'polypeptide(L)'
;MVKFAKQLGLESEYLDLASAEDRAAEFRFIVNATSVGLKGVGCPISTKNITKDSIVYDIVYMPVETPLIQQSKEKRATIIYGWEMLLAQAMKSFEIWTGKPAPYEAMKLTLLGRF
;
A
#
# COMPACT_ATOMS: atom_id res chain seq x y z
N MET A 1 0.74 -3.38 -17.01
CA MET A 1 0.12 -2.22 -16.37
C MET A 1 -0.17 -1.08 -17.34
N VAL A 2 0.82 -0.46 -18.00
CA VAL A 2 0.57 0.67 -18.94
C VAL A 2 -0.47 0.35 -20.02
N LYS A 3 -0.38 -0.82 -20.68
CA LYS A 3 -1.37 -1.25 -21.67
C LYS A 3 -2.79 -1.37 -21.09
N PHE A 4 -2.91 -1.88 -19.86
CA PHE A 4 -4.19 -2.04 -19.17
C PHE A 4 -4.77 -0.69 -18.73
N ALA A 5 -3.95 0.20 -18.18
CA ALA A 5 -4.36 1.56 -17.83
C ALA A 5 -4.87 2.34 -19.05
N LYS A 6 -4.20 2.21 -20.22
CA LYS A 6 -4.68 2.79 -21.49
C LYS A 6 -6.05 2.24 -21.91
N GLN A 7 -6.34 0.96 -21.69
CA GLN A 7 -7.66 0.38 -21.98
C GLN A 7 -8.75 0.97 -21.07
N LEU A 8 -8.38 1.44 -19.88
CA LEU A 8 -9.26 2.14 -18.96
C LEU A 8 -9.33 3.66 -19.21
N GLY A 9 -8.66 4.17 -20.25
CA GLY A 9 -8.60 5.61 -20.54
C GLY A 9 -7.73 6.42 -19.59
N LEU A 10 -6.84 5.75 -18.83
CA LEU A 10 -5.95 6.40 -17.88
C LEU A 10 -4.59 6.74 -18.51
N GLU A 11 -4.06 7.91 -18.15
CA GLU A 11 -2.67 8.25 -18.42
C GLU A 11 -1.75 7.40 -17.54
N SER A 12 -0.74 6.79 -18.17
CA SER A 12 0.23 5.97 -17.45
C SER A 12 1.55 5.93 -18.19
N GLU A 13 2.61 5.88 -17.41
CA GLU A 13 3.98 5.81 -17.87
C GLU A 13 4.69 4.66 -17.14
N TYR A 14 5.68 4.07 -17.79
CA TYR A 14 6.60 3.15 -17.15
C TYR A 14 7.91 3.86 -16.91
N LEU A 15 8.41 3.80 -15.68
CA LEU A 15 9.71 4.28 -15.27
C LEU A 15 10.46 3.11 -14.64
N ASP A 16 11.77 3.02 -14.90
CA ASP A 16 12.64 2.18 -14.08
C ASP A 16 12.78 2.77 -12.66
N LEU A 17 13.36 2.00 -11.74
CA LEU A 17 13.40 2.38 -10.33
C LEU A 17 14.22 3.65 -10.09
N ALA A 18 15.36 3.82 -10.78
CA ALA A 18 16.21 4.99 -10.61
C ALA A 18 15.48 6.26 -11.07
N SER A 19 14.86 6.20 -12.25
CA SER A 19 14.04 7.30 -12.78
C SER A 19 12.81 7.60 -11.90
N ALA A 20 12.23 6.57 -11.28
CA ALA A 20 11.09 6.72 -10.37
C ALA A 20 11.46 7.44 -9.06
N GLU A 21 12.69 7.26 -8.55
CA GLU A 21 13.14 7.96 -7.33
C GLU A 21 13.22 9.48 -7.54
N ASP A 22 13.71 9.91 -8.71
CA ASP A 22 13.81 11.33 -9.06
C ASP A 22 12.43 11.97 -9.22
N ARG A 23 11.48 11.22 -9.78
CA ARG A 23 10.11 11.69 -10.03
C ARG A 23 9.13 11.42 -8.88
N ALA A 24 9.53 10.69 -7.84
CA ALA A 24 8.66 10.38 -6.71
C ALA A 24 8.07 11.64 -6.05
N ALA A 25 8.79 12.78 -6.12
CA ALA A 25 8.34 14.08 -5.65
C ALA A 25 7.09 14.62 -6.39
N GLU A 26 6.88 14.21 -7.64
CA GLU A 26 5.76 14.66 -8.46
C GLU A 26 4.44 13.98 -8.05
N PHE A 27 4.52 12.87 -7.30
CA PHE A 27 3.36 12.05 -6.97
C PHE A 27 2.94 12.23 -5.52
N ARG A 28 1.66 12.56 -5.33
CA ARG A 28 1.06 12.66 -3.99
C ARG A 28 0.73 11.30 -3.38
N PHE A 29 0.53 10.27 -4.19
CA PHE A 29 0.10 8.94 -3.75
C PHE A 29 1.12 7.90 -4.20
N ILE A 30 1.76 7.24 -3.25
CA ILE A 30 2.84 6.29 -3.49
C ILE A 30 2.39 4.93 -2.98
N VAL A 31 2.44 3.91 -3.84
CA VAL A 31 2.05 2.54 -3.49
C VAL A 31 3.25 1.61 -3.63
N ASN A 32 3.70 1.00 -2.53
CA ASN A 32 4.56 -0.16 -2.62
C ASN A 32 3.68 -1.39 -2.87
N ALA A 33 3.74 -1.91 -4.10
CA ALA A 33 3.13 -3.16 -4.48
C ALA A 33 4.14 -4.30 -4.68
N THR A 34 5.37 -4.14 -4.16
CA THR A 34 6.45 -5.13 -4.24
C THR A 34 6.56 -5.93 -2.95
N SER A 35 7.45 -6.92 -2.94
CA SER A 35 7.82 -7.69 -1.75
C SER A 35 8.91 -7.03 -0.87
N VAL A 36 9.45 -5.87 -1.29
CA VAL A 36 10.47 -5.15 -0.50
C VAL A 36 9.84 -4.67 0.81
N GLY A 37 10.51 -4.91 1.94
CA GLY A 37 9.97 -4.63 3.28
C GLY A 37 9.42 -5.86 4.01
N LEU A 38 9.11 -6.98 3.33
CA LEU A 38 8.57 -8.20 3.96
C LEU A 38 9.46 -8.78 5.07
N LYS A 39 10.79 -8.63 4.94
CA LYS A 39 11.77 -9.09 5.95
C LYS A 39 12.12 -8.01 6.97
N GLY A 40 11.37 -6.89 7.00
CA GLY A 40 11.70 -5.71 7.80
C GLY A 40 12.93 -4.95 7.30
N VAL A 41 13.43 -5.27 6.10
CA VAL A 41 14.61 -4.64 5.50
C VAL A 41 14.34 -4.19 4.08
N GLY A 42 15.04 -3.13 3.68
CA GLY A 42 14.91 -2.51 2.37
C GLY A 42 13.74 -1.53 2.29
N CYS A 43 13.92 -0.51 1.45
CA CYS A 43 12.89 0.46 1.07
C CYS A 43 12.85 0.47 -0.46
N PRO A 44 11.66 0.36 -1.08
CA PRO A 44 11.57 0.22 -2.53
C PRO A 44 12.02 1.49 -3.27
N ILE A 45 11.91 2.66 -2.63
CA ILE A 45 12.32 3.96 -3.19
C ILE A 45 12.97 4.82 -2.11
N SER A 46 13.74 5.82 -2.52
CA SER A 46 14.18 6.91 -1.63
C SER A 46 13.00 7.68 -1.02
N THR A 47 13.02 7.90 0.30
CA THR A 47 11.99 8.69 1.01
C THR A 47 12.31 10.18 1.12
N LYS A 48 13.41 10.63 0.48
CA LYS A 48 13.88 12.03 0.56
C LYS A 48 12.82 13.05 0.14
N ASN A 49 12.01 12.69 -0.86
CA ASN A 49 11.00 13.55 -1.46
C ASN A 49 9.60 13.35 -0.86
N ILE A 50 9.44 12.45 0.12
CA ILE A 50 8.18 12.26 0.82
C ILE A 50 7.95 13.43 1.77
N THR A 51 6.75 13.99 1.74
CA THR A 51 6.35 15.13 2.55
C THR A 51 5.09 14.83 3.35
N LYS A 52 4.66 15.78 4.19
CA LYS A 52 3.40 15.68 4.94
C LYS A 52 2.16 15.57 4.04
N ASP A 53 2.25 16.03 2.79
CA ASP A 53 1.13 16.02 1.84
C ASP A 53 1.06 14.71 1.04
N SER A 54 2.10 13.86 1.17
CA SER A 54 2.17 12.53 0.57
C SER A 54 1.26 11.53 1.30
N ILE A 55 0.70 10.61 0.54
CA ILE A 55 0.00 9.42 1.02
C ILE A 55 0.83 8.21 0.60
N VAL A 56 1.23 7.39 1.56
CA VAL A 56 2.06 6.20 1.35
C VAL A 56 1.24 4.98 1.72
N TYR A 57 1.05 4.10 0.74
CA TYR A 57 0.35 2.85 0.89
C TYR A 57 1.32 1.69 0.67
N ASP A 58 1.62 0.94 1.72
CA ASP A 58 2.45 -0.25 1.61
C ASP A 58 1.57 -1.50 1.73
N ILE A 59 1.48 -2.32 0.66
CA ILE A 59 0.66 -3.55 0.72
C ILE A 59 1.32 -4.64 1.59
N VAL A 60 2.59 -4.47 1.97
CA VAL A 60 3.23 -5.31 2.97
C VAL A 60 2.53 -5.09 4.31
N TYR A 61 1.89 -6.15 4.81
CA TYR A 61 1.15 -6.12 6.08
C TYR A 61 1.92 -6.73 7.24
N MET A 62 3.01 -7.46 6.98
CA MET A 62 3.85 -8.05 8.01
C MET A 62 5.34 -7.97 7.59
N PRO A 63 6.20 -7.28 8.35
CA PRO A 63 5.88 -6.46 9.53
C PRO A 63 5.01 -5.23 9.18
N VAL A 64 4.24 -4.72 10.16
CA VAL A 64 3.37 -3.53 9.97
C VAL A 64 4.19 -2.26 9.74
N GLU A 65 5.31 -2.12 10.44
CA GLU A 65 6.22 -0.98 10.34
C GLU A 65 7.41 -1.34 9.44
N THR A 66 7.20 -1.32 8.11
CA THR A 66 8.29 -1.49 7.14
C THR A 66 9.22 -0.26 7.14
N PRO A 67 10.45 -0.36 6.60
CA PRO A 67 11.33 0.82 6.48
C PRO A 67 10.70 1.98 5.69
N LEU A 68 9.86 1.70 4.68
CA LEU A 68 9.12 2.71 3.95
C LEU A 68 8.12 3.44 4.86
N ILE A 69 7.35 2.67 5.63
CA ILE A 69 6.34 3.20 6.56
C ILE A 69 7.01 4.04 7.66
N GLN A 70 8.06 3.51 8.29
CA GLN A 70 8.79 4.21 9.36
C GLN A 70 9.33 5.57 8.88
N GLN A 71 10.08 5.57 7.76
CA GLN A 71 10.64 6.81 7.19
C GLN A 71 9.56 7.79 6.74
N SER A 72 8.44 7.29 6.20
CA SER A 72 7.33 8.16 5.77
C SER A 72 6.60 8.80 6.95
N LYS A 73 6.49 8.11 8.09
CA LYS A 73 5.95 8.66 9.34
C LYS A 73 6.84 9.77 9.90
N GLU A 74 8.16 9.63 9.82
CA GLU A 74 9.09 10.71 10.20
C GLU A 74 8.86 11.99 9.38
N LYS A 75 8.44 11.85 8.11
CA LYS A 75 8.05 12.96 7.24
C LYS A 75 6.60 13.45 7.45
N ARG A 76 5.86 12.83 8.37
CA ARG A 76 4.43 13.09 8.66
C ARG A 76 3.51 12.82 7.48
N ALA A 77 3.90 11.92 6.58
CA ALA A 77 3.04 11.48 5.50
C ALA A 77 1.82 10.74 6.06
N THR A 78 0.73 10.73 5.29
CA THR A 78 -0.43 9.87 5.60
C THR A 78 -0.09 8.43 5.24
N ILE A 79 -0.33 7.50 6.16
CA ILE A 79 -0.02 6.08 5.97
C ILE A 79 -1.29 5.26 5.77
N ILE A 80 -1.29 4.41 4.74
CA ILE A 80 -2.25 3.32 4.58
C ILE A 80 -1.47 2.02 4.73
N TYR A 81 -1.88 1.19 5.69
CA TYR A 81 -1.20 -0.08 5.98
C TYR A 81 -1.76 -1.23 5.13
N GLY A 82 -0.91 -2.19 4.78
CA GLY A 82 -1.31 -3.31 3.91
C GLY A 82 -2.39 -4.23 4.48
N TRP A 83 -2.56 -4.24 5.81
CA TRP A 83 -3.62 -5.02 6.45
C TRP A 83 -5.02 -4.49 6.09
N GLU A 84 -5.17 -3.22 5.70
CA GLU A 84 -6.43 -2.67 5.18
C GLU A 84 -6.83 -3.40 3.88
N MET A 85 -5.88 -3.60 2.95
CA MET A 85 -6.10 -4.39 1.73
C MET A 85 -6.50 -5.82 2.07
N LEU A 86 -5.77 -6.44 3.00
CA LEU A 86 -5.98 -7.83 3.41
C LEU A 86 -7.38 -8.03 3.99
N LEU A 87 -7.87 -7.08 4.79
CA LEU A 87 -9.24 -7.10 5.32
C LEU A 87 -10.26 -6.87 4.21
N ALA A 88 -10.07 -5.86 3.36
CA ALA A 88 -10.99 -5.51 2.28
C ALA A 88 -11.22 -6.66 1.30
N GLN A 89 -10.15 -7.33 0.86
CA GLN A 89 -10.26 -8.48 -0.05
C GLN A 89 -10.91 -9.70 0.62
N ALA A 90 -10.68 -9.91 1.92
CA ALA A 90 -11.31 -11.00 2.66
C ALA A 90 -12.81 -10.78 2.80
N MET A 91 -13.22 -9.55 3.12
CA MET A 91 -14.64 -9.19 3.15
C MET A 91 -15.30 -9.43 1.81
N LYS A 92 -14.66 -8.98 0.72
CA LYS A 92 -15.26 -9.13 -0.60
C LYS A 92 -15.40 -10.60 -1.02
N SER A 93 -14.41 -11.41 -0.71
CA SER A 93 -14.46 -12.86 -0.95
C SER A 93 -15.57 -13.53 -0.14
N PHE A 94 -15.73 -13.15 1.14
CA PHE A 94 -16.81 -13.67 2.00
C PHE A 94 -18.20 -13.35 1.41
N GLU A 95 -18.42 -12.11 0.97
CA GLU A 95 -19.68 -11.71 0.34
C GLU A 95 -19.97 -12.50 -0.93
N ILE A 96 -18.96 -12.68 -1.80
CA ILE A 96 -19.09 -13.41 -3.05
C ILE A 96 -19.47 -14.87 -2.78
N TRP A 97 -18.80 -15.54 -1.83
CA TRP A 97 -19.00 -16.97 -1.59
C TRP A 97 -20.27 -17.29 -0.80
N THR A 98 -20.65 -16.43 0.14
CA THR A 98 -21.76 -16.71 1.05
C THR A 98 -23.06 -16.02 0.66
N GLY A 99 -23.00 -14.97 -0.18
CA GLY A 99 -24.13 -14.08 -0.46
C GLY A 99 -24.57 -13.26 0.75
N LYS A 100 -23.81 -13.26 1.85
CA LYS A 100 -24.12 -12.56 3.10
C LYS A 100 -23.16 -11.38 3.31
N PRO A 101 -23.57 -10.33 4.03
CA PRO A 101 -22.66 -9.24 4.38
C PRO A 101 -21.49 -9.76 5.21
N ALA A 102 -20.28 -9.27 4.92
CA ALA A 102 -19.09 -9.65 5.66
C ALA A 102 -19.16 -9.15 7.13
N PRO A 103 -18.85 -9.98 8.13
CA PRO A 103 -18.83 -9.58 9.53
C PRO A 103 -17.56 -8.76 9.84
N TYR A 104 -17.53 -7.49 9.41
CA TYR A 104 -16.36 -6.61 9.46
C TYR A 104 -15.64 -6.61 10.81
N GLU A 105 -16.38 -6.36 11.91
CA GLU A 105 -15.78 -6.27 13.25
C GLU A 105 -15.10 -7.57 13.68
N ALA A 106 -15.76 -8.71 13.44
CA ALA A 106 -15.18 -10.02 13.74
C ALA A 106 -13.90 -10.24 12.92
N MET A 107 -13.94 -9.98 11.61
CA MET A 107 -12.78 -10.16 10.73
C MET A 107 -11.60 -9.24 11.11
N LYS A 108 -11.89 -8.00 11.50
CA LYS A 108 -10.89 -7.02 11.95
C LYS A 108 -10.25 -7.43 13.26
N LEU A 109 -11.04 -7.87 14.24
CA LEU A 109 -10.51 -8.37 15.52
C LEU A 109 -9.62 -9.60 15.33
N THR A 110 -10.00 -10.52 14.43
CA THR A 110 -9.17 -11.67 14.04
C THR A 110 -7.83 -11.22 13.49
N LEU A 111 -7.85 -10.30 12.53
CA LEU A 111 -6.65 -9.85 11.84
C LEU A 111 -5.67 -9.16 12.80
N LEU A 112 -6.19 -8.40 13.76
CA LEU A 112 -5.39 -7.67 14.75
C LEU A 112 -5.01 -8.52 15.98
N GLY A 113 -5.41 -9.79 16.03
CA GLY A 113 -5.10 -10.70 17.14
C GLY A 113 -5.76 -10.30 18.48
N ARG A 114 -6.95 -9.70 18.44
CA ARG A 114 -7.65 -9.15 19.63
C ARG A 114 -8.82 -10.01 20.11
N PHE A 115 -8.63 -11.32 20.19
CA PHE A 115 -9.61 -12.25 20.77
C PHE A 115 -9.17 -12.76 22.13
#